data_AF-A0A6B3FK71-F1
#
_entry.id   AF-A0A6B3FK71-F1
#
_cell.length_a   1.000
_cell.length_b   1.000
_cell.length_c   1.000
_cell.angle_alpha   90.00
_cell.angle_beta   90.00
_cell.angle_gamma   90.00
#
_symmetry.space_group_name_H-M   'P 1'
#
loop_
_entity.id
_entity.type
_entity.pdbx_description
1 polymer ?
#
loop_
_entity_poly.entity_id
_entity_poly.type
_entity_poly.pdbx_seq_one_letter_code
_entity_poly.pdbx_strand_id
1 'polypeptide(L)' 'GVRLPYVPLTARRKTGIVSRGGSIMAAWCLAHHKESFLYEHFEELCEILATYDVTYSLGDGLRPGSIADANDEAQFA' A
#
# COMPACT_ATOMS: atom_id res chain seq x y z
N GLY A 1 -2.13 3.07 -3.59
CA GLY A 1 -1.02 2.84 -2.61
C GLY A 1 -1.59 2.28 -1.33
N VAL A 2 -0.80 1.81 -0.35
CA VAL A 2 -1.35 1.30 0.92
C VAL A 2 -1.68 2.48 1.84
N ARG A 3 -2.93 2.95 1.80
CA ARG A 3 -3.41 4.07 2.61
C ARG A 3 -4.19 3.59 3.82
N LEU A 4 -4.19 4.37 4.91
CA LEU A 4 -4.94 4.04 6.14
C LEU A 4 -6.41 3.66 5.87
N PRO A 5 -7.22 4.43 5.12
CA PRO A 5 -8.62 4.08 4.85
C PRO A 5 -8.80 2.81 4.01
N TYR A 6 -7.75 2.32 3.32
CA TYR A 6 -7.85 1.14 2.46
C TYR A 6 -7.51 -0.16 3.20
N VAL A 7 -6.81 -0.08 4.34
CA VAL A 7 -6.48 -1.27 5.14
C VAL A 7 -7.74 -2.05 5.56
N PRO A 8 -8.82 -1.42 6.08
CA PRO A 8 -10.05 -2.12 6.45
C PRO A 8 -10.76 -2.84 5.30
N LEU A 9 -10.58 -2.40 4.04
CA LEU A 9 -11.17 -3.05 2.87
C LEU A 9 -10.68 -4.50 2.71
N THR A 10 -9.48 -4.79 3.19
CA THR A 10 -8.89 -6.13 3.15
C THR A 10 -9.39 -7.08 4.25
N ALA A 11 -10.18 -6.59 5.22
CA ALA A 11 -10.60 -7.38 6.38
C ALA A 11 -11.48 -8.59 6.03
N ARG A 12 -12.14 -8.57 4.86
CA ARG A 12 -12.99 -9.66 4.36
C ARG A 12 -12.30 -10.58 3.35
N ARG A 13 -11.03 -10.32 3.02
CA ARG A 13 -10.28 -11.17 2.10
C ARG A 13 -10.02 -12.54 2.70
N LYS A 14 -10.04 -13.56 1.84
CA LYS A 14 -9.66 -14.93 2.18
C LYS A 14 -8.18 -15.04 2.55
N THR A 15 -7.31 -14.28 1.87
CA THR A 15 -5.85 -14.29 2.10
C THR A 15 -5.28 -12.98 2.65
N GLY A 16 -6.14 -11.99 2.95
CA GLY A 16 -5.71 -10.71 3.53
C GLY A 16 -4.73 -9.94 2.63
N ILE A 17 -3.70 -9.35 3.26
CA ILE A 17 -2.60 -8.65 2.57
C ILE A 17 -1.42 -9.61 2.44
N VAL A 18 -1.12 -10.03 1.21
CA VAL A 18 0.00 -10.95 0.91
C VAL A 18 1.28 -10.23 0.46
N SER A 19 1.22 -8.93 0.22
CA SER A 19 2.41 -8.13 -0.05
C SER A 19 3.22 -7.93 1.22
N ARG A 20 4.48 -8.39 1.26
CA ARG A 20 5.38 -8.14 2.40
C ARG A 20 5.54 -6.65 2.69
N GLY A 21 5.80 -5.83 1.67
CA GLY A 21 5.91 -4.38 1.85
C GLY A 21 4.58 -3.74 2.23
N GLY A 22 3.48 -4.23 1.63
CA GLY A 22 2.14 -3.75 1.94
C GLY A 22 1.69 -4.05 3.36
N SER A 23 2.00 -5.24 3.89
CA SER A 23 1.64 -5.64 5.26
C SER A 23 2.45 -4.88 6.30
N ILE A 24 3.72 -4.57 6.03
CA ILE A 24 4.54 -3.68 6.88
C ILE A 24 3.89 -2.29 6.96
N MET A 25 3.51 -1.71 5.80
CA MET A 25 2.89 -0.39 5.77
C MET A 25 1.52 -0.38 6.44
N ALA A 26 0.69 -1.39 6.20
CA ALA A 26 -0.62 -1.52 6.84
C ALA A 26 -0.50 -1.62 8.37
N ALA A 27 0.45 -2.42 8.86
CA ALA A 27 0.74 -2.53 10.29
C ALA A 27 1.18 -1.19 10.90
N TRP A 28 2.05 -0.46 10.20
CA TRP A 28 2.48 0.88 10.62
C TRP A 28 1.30 1.86 10.68
N CYS A 29 0.45 1.90 9.65
CA CYS A 29 -0.73 2.79 9.60
C CYS A 29 -1.68 2.50 10.77
N LEU A 30 -1.95 1.23 11.06
CA LEU A 30 -2.82 0.82 12.16
C LEU A 30 -2.22 1.09 13.54
N ALA A 31 -0.92 0.85 13.71
CA ALA A 31 -0.23 1.07 14.98
C ALA A 31 -0.19 2.54 15.39
N HIS A 32 -0.07 3.44 14.41
CA HIS A 32 -0.01 4.88 14.64
C HIS A 32 -1.35 5.60 14.42
N HIS A 33 -2.33 4.93 13.83
CA HIS A 33 -3.58 5.51 13.33
C HIS A 33 -3.32 6.77 12.47
N LYS A 34 -2.35 6.66 11.55
CA LYS A 34 -1.90 7.72 10.64
C LYS A 34 -1.88 7.25 9.20
N GLU A 35 -1.94 8.20 8.27
CA GLU A 35 -1.78 7.93 6.84
C GLU A 35 -0.36 7.44 6.53
N SER A 36 -0.21 6.65 5.48
CA SER A 36 1.11 6.13 5.07
C SER A 36 2.11 7.26 4.89
N PHE A 37 3.22 7.22 5.61
CA PHE A 37 4.28 8.22 5.46
C PHE A 37 4.88 8.24 4.05
N LEU A 38 4.86 7.12 3.31
CA LEU A 38 5.28 7.11 1.90
C LEU A 38 4.31 7.87 1.00
N TYR A 39 3.03 7.94 1.38
CA TYR A 39 2.03 8.75 0.69
C TYR A 39 2.14 10.23 1.10
N GLU A 40 2.27 10.52 2.39
CA GLU A 40 2.39 11.90 2.89
C GLU A 40 3.66 12.61 2.39
N HIS A 41 4.78 11.88 2.26
CA HIS A 41 6.07 12.40 1.81
C HIS A 41 6.37 12.08 0.33
N PHE A 42 5.36 11.78 -0.48
CA PHE A 42 5.58 11.35 -1.87
C PHE A 42 6.30 12.43 -2.71
N GLU A 43 6.02 13.72 -2.48
CA GLU A 43 6.68 14.83 -3.18
C GLU A 43 8.18 14.94 -2.84
N GLU A 44 8.54 14.84 -1.56
CA GLU A 44 9.93 14.82 -1.09
C GLU A 44 10.70 13.61 -1.67
N LEU A 45 10.07 12.43 -1.66
CA LEU A 45 10.62 11.25 -2.33
C LEU A 45 10.82 11.53 -3.82
N CYS A 46 9.93 12.29 -4.45
CA CYS A 46 10.07 12.60 -5.86
C CYS A 46 11.27 13.50 -6.18
N GLU A 47 11.52 14.50 -5.35
CA GLU A 47 12.71 15.37 -5.47
C GLU A 47 14.01 14.57 -5.33
N ILE A 48 14.07 13.66 -4.35
CA ILE A 48 15.23 12.79 -4.15
C ILE A 48 15.47 11.90 -5.36
N LEU A 49 14.44 11.20 -5.84
CA LEU A 49 14.59 10.24 -6.94
C LEU A 49 14.91 10.92 -8.27
N ALA A 50 14.35 12.12 -8.51
CA ALA A 50 14.66 12.93 -9.69
C ALA A 50 16.14 13.39 -9.73
N THR A 51 16.77 13.60 -8.57
CA THR A 51 18.19 14.00 -8.48
C THR A 51 19.14 12.95 -9.07
N TYR A 52 18.71 11.68 -9.11
CA TYR A 52 19.54 10.54 -9.51
C TYR A 52 18.96 9.74 -10.69
N ASP A 53 17.95 10.26 -11.39
CA ASP A 53 17.25 9.56 -12.48
C ASP A 53 16.74 8.15 -12.06
N VAL A 54 16.22 8.04 -10.84
CA VAL A 54 15.67 6.77 -10.34
C VAL A 54 14.21 6.65 -10.76
N THR A 55 13.90 5.59 -11.52
CA THR A 55 12.53 5.28 -11.95
C THR A 55 11.70 4.69 -10.79
N TYR A 56 10.45 5.13 -10.66
CA TYR A 56 9.48 4.56 -9.71
C TYR A 56 8.94 3.22 -10.19
N SER A 57 8.76 2.31 -9.24
CA SER A 57 7.86 1.16 -9.38
C SER A 57 6.83 1.23 -8.27
N LEU A 58 5.67 1.82 -8.57
CA LEU A 58 4.60 1.99 -7.58
C LEU A 58 4.03 0.62 -7.21
N GLY A 59 4.28 0.22 -5.95
CA GLY A 59 3.96 -1.12 -5.49
C GLY A 59 2.46 -1.43 -5.39
N ASP A 60 2.10 -2.66 -5.72
CA ASP A 60 0.77 -3.24 -5.59
C ASP A 60 0.52 -3.80 -4.17
N GLY A 61 0.68 -2.94 -3.16
CA GLY A 61 0.67 -3.34 -1.75
C GLY A 61 -0.62 -4.05 -1.29
N LEU A 62 -1.73 -3.84 -1.99
CA LEU A 62 -3.02 -4.50 -1.76
C LEU A 62 -3.37 -5.52 -2.86
N ARG A 63 -2.39 -6.10 -3.58
CA ARG A 63 -2.66 -7.16 -4.56
C ARG A 63 -3.38 -8.37 -3.95
N PRO A 64 -4.19 -9.11 -4.72
CA PRO A 64 -4.85 -10.31 -4.25
C PRO A 64 -3.85 -11.45 -4.05
N GLY A 65 -4.00 -12.20 -2.96
CA GLY A 65 -3.25 -13.43 -2.71
C GLY A 65 -3.96 -14.70 -3.17
N SER A 66 -5.20 -14.58 -3.61
CA SER A 66 -6.02 -15.67 -4.12
C SER A 66 -7.03 -15.18 -5.15
N ILE A 67 -7.54 -16.11 -5.97
CA ILE A 67 -8.60 -15.80 -6.96
C ILE A 67 -9.85 -15.26 -6.27
N ALA A 68 -10.14 -15.70 -5.04
CA ALA A 68 -11.30 -15.24 -4.28
C ALA A 68 -11.22 -13.74 -3.91
N ASP A 69 -10.01 -13.18 -3.87
CA ASP A 69 -9.75 -11.78 -3.50
C ASP A 69 -9.48 -10.90 -4.73
N ALA A 70 -9.50 -11.49 -5.94
CA ALA A 70 -9.15 -10.79 -7.17
C ALA A 70 -10.20 -9.74 -7.53
N ASN A 71 -9.72 -8.59 -7.99
CA ASN A 71 -10.51 -7.47 -8.48
C ASN A 71 -11.45 -6.87 -7.42
N ASP A 72 -11.12 -7.03 -6.14
CA ASP A 72 -11.90 -6.46 -5.03
C ASP A 72 -11.67 -4.95 -4.86
N GLU A 73 -12.45 -4.34 -3.97
CA GLU A 73 -12.39 -2.91 -3.69
C GLU A 73 -11.00 -2.45 -3.22
N ALA A 74 -10.34 -3.27 -2.39
CA ALA A 74 -9.01 -2.95 -1.88
C ALA A 74 -7.93 -2.94 -2.97
N GLN A 75 -8.07 -3.77 -4.01
CA GLN A 75 -7.12 -3.80 -5.12
C GLN A 75 -7.27 -2.56 -6.04
N PHE A 76 -8.49 -2.06 -6.23
CA PHE A 76 -8.78 -0.95 -7.14
C PHE A 76 -8.77 0.44 -6.50
N ALA A 77 -8.62 0.52 -5.17
CA ALA A 77 -8.43 1.76 -4.42
C ALA A 77 -6.98 2.29 -4.46
#